data_AF-A0A7L4KH05-F1
#
_entry.id   AF-A0A7L4KH05-F1
#
_cell.length_a   1.000
_cell.length_b   1.000
_cell.length_c   1.000
_cell.angle_alpha   90.00
_cell.angle_beta   90.00
_cell.angle_gamma   90.00
#
_symmetry.space_group_name_H-M   'P 1'
#
loop_
_entity.id
_entity.type
_entity.pdbx_description
1 polymer ?
#
loop_
_entity_poly.entity_id
_entity_poly.type
_entity_poly.pdbx_seq_one_letter_code
_entity_poly.pdbx_strand_id
1 'polypeptide(L)'
;PLTGALWCRTGSVSSQAIQPAWVPFGSTIAQRRPLSFALDVYDSSWSSQLHQPTYSLGELINIEASVTSDVHLPLKVFVDECVAS
;
A
#
# COMPACT_ATOMS: atom_id res chain seq x y z
N PRO A 1 75.64 17.48 -3.86
CA PRO A 1 74.70 17.57 -5.01
C PRO A 1 73.96 16.24 -5.18
N LEU A 2 72.70 16.23 -4.73
CA LEU A 2 71.82 15.08 -4.59
C LEU A 2 71.23 14.69 -5.94
N THR A 3 71.18 13.41 -6.27
CA THR A 3 70.16 12.89 -7.18
C THR A 3 69.83 11.45 -6.81
N GLY A 4 68.94 11.31 -5.82
CA GLY A 4 68.27 10.06 -5.53
C GLY A 4 67.41 9.64 -6.73
N ALA A 5 67.44 8.36 -7.06
CA ALA A 5 66.60 7.79 -8.10
C ALA A 5 65.13 7.88 -7.66
N LEU A 6 64.35 8.71 -8.37
CA LEU A 6 62.89 8.78 -8.23
C LEU A 6 62.27 7.69 -9.12
N TRP A 7 61.60 6.73 -8.50
CA TRP A 7 60.76 5.77 -9.21
C TRP A 7 59.37 6.37 -9.40
N CYS A 8 59.02 6.72 -10.64
CA CYS A 8 57.64 7.08 -10.97
C CYS A 8 56.77 5.83 -10.90
N ARG A 9 55.71 5.85 -10.07
CA ARG A 9 54.66 4.84 -10.10
C ARG A 9 53.91 4.94 -11.43
N THR A 10 54.31 4.15 -12.42
CA THR A 10 53.56 3.98 -13.67
C THR A 10 52.52 2.89 -13.45
N GLY A 11 51.37 3.27 -12.89
CA GLY A 11 50.23 2.39 -12.78
C GLY A 11 48.99 3.19 -12.47
N SER A 12 48.22 3.52 -13.52
CA SER A 12 46.82 3.88 -13.34
C SER A 12 46.05 2.59 -13.13
N VAL A 13 45.51 2.37 -11.94
CA VAL A 13 44.52 1.32 -11.71
C VAL A 13 43.16 1.97 -11.92
N SER A 14 42.56 1.78 -13.10
CA SER A 14 41.14 2.07 -13.25
C SER A 14 40.35 0.82 -12.87
N SER A 15 39.47 0.92 -11.89
CA SER A 15 38.35 -0.01 -11.79
C SER A 15 37.45 0.33 -12.97
N GLN A 16 37.55 -0.42 -14.07
CA GLN A 16 36.52 -0.38 -15.10
C GLN A 16 35.17 -0.50 -14.39
N ALA A 17 34.21 0.36 -14.74
CA ALA A 17 32.91 0.36 -14.08
C ALA A 17 32.32 -1.05 -14.22
N ILE A 18 32.17 -1.73 -13.09
CA ILE A 18 31.46 -3.00 -13.02
C ILE A 18 30.05 -2.68 -13.52
N GLN A 19 29.65 -3.24 -14.66
CA GLN A 19 28.24 -3.19 -15.04
C GLN A 19 27.46 -3.79 -13.87
N PRO A 20 26.62 -3.00 -13.17
CA PRO A 20 25.85 -3.56 -12.08
C PRO A 20 24.93 -4.63 -12.69
N ALA A 21 25.18 -5.90 -12.36
CA ALA A 21 24.20 -6.97 -12.56
C ALA A 21 23.01 -6.85 -11.59
N TRP A 22 23.05 -5.84 -10.72
CA TRP A 22 21.94 -5.44 -9.89
C TRP A 22 20.83 -4.91 -10.80
N VAL A 23 19.90 -5.80 -11.13
CA VAL A 23 18.51 -5.37 -11.35
C VAL A 23 18.19 -4.52 -10.13
N PRO A 24 17.86 -3.23 -10.30
CA PRO A 24 17.44 -2.42 -9.17
C PRO A 24 16.36 -3.21 -8.43
N PHE A 25 16.36 -3.18 -7.11
CA PHE A 25 15.08 -3.33 -6.43
C PHE A 25 14.23 -2.16 -6.94
N GLY A 26 13.56 -2.37 -8.06
CA GLY A 26 12.39 -1.63 -8.42
C GLY A 26 11.47 -1.91 -7.25
N SER A 27 11.49 -1.02 -6.27
CA SER A 27 10.30 -0.79 -5.49
C SER A 27 9.27 -0.55 -6.58
N THR A 28 8.45 -1.55 -6.83
CA THR A 28 7.15 -1.32 -7.44
C THR A 28 6.62 -0.21 -6.55
N ILE A 29 6.61 1.02 -7.05
CA ILE A 29 5.66 2.01 -6.61
C ILE A 29 4.36 1.24 -6.88
N ALA A 30 3.89 0.54 -5.86
CA ALA A 30 2.58 -0.05 -5.86
C ALA A 30 1.76 1.22 -6.00
N GLN A 31 1.29 1.48 -7.22
CA GLN A 31 0.39 2.57 -7.49
C GLN A 31 -0.73 2.35 -6.48
N ARG A 32 -0.70 3.10 -5.38
CA ARG A 32 -1.54 2.85 -4.21
C ARG A 32 -2.90 3.37 -4.63
N ARG A 33 -3.63 2.55 -5.37
CA ARG A 33 -4.99 2.85 -5.77
C ARG A 33 -5.81 2.82 -4.49
N PRO A 34 -6.40 3.95 -4.08
CA PRO A 34 -7.19 3.97 -2.86
C PRO A 34 -8.39 3.04 -3.05
N LEU A 35 -8.59 2.13 -2.11
CA LEU A 35 -9.84 1.40 -1.97
C LEU A 35 -10.78 2.30 -1.17
N SER A 36 -11.98 2.49 -1.68
CA SER A 36 -13.01 3.28 -1.02
C SER A 36 -13.90 2.35 -0.23
N PHE A 37 -13.67 2.27 1.09
CA PHE A 37 -14.49 1.49 2.01
C PHE A 37 -15.65 2.33 2.53
N ALA A 38 -16.79 1.69 2.74
CA ALA A 38 -17.95 2.31 3.37
C ALA A 38 -18.60 1.35 4.38
N LEU A 39 -19.23 1.95 5.39
CA LEU A 39 -20.06 1.28 6.37
C LEU A 39 -21.43 1.95 6.33
N ASP A 40 -22.42 1.24 5.84
CA ASP A 40 -23.76 1.75 5.61
C ASP A 40 -24.78 0.94 6.39
N VAL A 41 -25.82 1.62 6.86
CA VAL A 41 -26.88 0.98 7.62
C VAL A 41 -28.03 0.60 6.70
N TYR A 42 -28.58 -0.60 6.85
CA TYR A 42 -29.63 -1.13 5.99
C TYR A 42 -30.91 -1.45 6.76
N ASP A 43 -32.01 -1.57 6.02
CA ASP A 43 -33.27 -2.09 6.57
C ASP A 43 -33.17 -3.56 7.00
N SER A 44 -34.21 -4.07 7.67
CA SER A 44 -34.29 -5.46 8.16
C SER A 44 -34.23 -6.52 7.05
N SER A 45 -34.58 -6.13 5.82
CA SER A 45 -34.61 -6.99 4.64
C SER A 45 -33.34 -6.93 3.79
N TRP A 46 -32.34 -6.12 4.19
CA TRP A 46 -31.11 -5.85 3.42
C TRP A 46 -31.37 -5.28 2.03
N SER A 47 -32.53 -4.65 1.81
CA SER A 47 -32.95 -4.21 0.48
C SER A 47 -32.55 -2.77 0.17
N SER A 48 -32.52 -1.93 1.20
CA SER A 48 -32.29 -0.49 1.07
C SER A 48 -31.43 0.07 2.20
N GLN A 49 -30.61 1.04 1.83
CA GLN A 49 -29.80 1.83 2.75
C GLN A 49 -30.68 2.83 3.52
N LEU A 50 -30.41 3.00 4.80
CA LEU A 50 -31.01 3.98 5.69
C LEU A 50 -30.06 5.17 5.86
N HIS A 51 -30.51 6.37 5.48
CA HIS A 51 -29.68 7.58 5.55
C HIS A 51 -29.63 8.23 6.95
N GLN A 52 -30.70 8.11 7.74
CA GLN A 52 -30.80 8.71 9.09
C GLN A 52 -31.61 7.80 10.03
N PRO A 53 -31.11 6.60 10.34
CA PRO A 53 -31.85 5.66 11.17
C PRO A 53 -31.88 6.14 12.63
N THR A 54 -33.02 5.93 13.30
CA THR A 54 -33.18 6.12 14.75
C THR A 54 -33.50 4.77 15.36
N TYR A 55 -32.82 4.44 16.45
CA TYR A 55 -32.94 3.14 17.12
C TYR A 55 -33.40 3.27 18.57
N SER A 56 -34.20 2.30 18.98
CA SER A 56 -34.63 2.08 20.36
C SER A 56 -33.87 0.91 20.98
N LEU A 57 -33.83 0.85 22.31
CA LEU A 57 -33.20 -0.27 23.03
C LEU A 57 -33.89 -1.59 22.66
N GLY A 58 -33.09 -2.57 22.25
CA GLY A 58 -33.56 -3.90 21.85
C GLY A 58 -33.78 -4.05 20.34
N GLU A 59 -33.59 -2.99 19.55
CA GLU A 59 -33.60 -3.09 18.09
C GLU A 59 -32.25 -3.58 17.54
N LEU A 60 -32.32 -4.28 16.40
CA LEU A 60 -31.14 -4.74 15.67
C LEU A 60 -30.71 -3.68 14.66
N ILE A 61 -29.39 -3.52 14.51
CA ILE A 61 -28.78 -2.64 13.51
C ILE A 61 -28.12 -3.52 12.45
N ASN A 62 -28.58 -3.41 11.21
CA ASN A 62 -27.98 -4.08 10.07
C ASN A 62 -26.94 -3.16 9.44
N ILE A 63 -25.67 -3.56 9.53
CA ILE A 63 -24.54 -2.77 9.02
C ILE A 63 -23.89 -3.55 7.88
N GLU A 64 -23.82 -2.95 6.70
CA GLU A 64 -23.10 -3.46 5.54
C GLU A 64 -21.71 -2.82 5.48
N ALA A 65 -20.68 -3.65 5.30
CA ALA A 65 -19.33 -3.21 4.99
C ALA A 65 -19.05 -3.45 3.50
N SER A 66 -18.74 -2.40 2.76
CA SER A 66 -18.53 -2.47 1.31
C SER A 66 -17.18 -1.88 0.90
N VAL A 67 -16.70 -2.28 -0.28
CA VAL A 67 -15.50 -1.71 -0.91
C VAL A 67 -15.78 -1.42 -2.38
N THR A 68 -15.46 -0.20 -2.79
CA THR A 68 -15.48 0.21 -4.20
C THR A 68 -14.04 0.41 -4.67
N SER A 69 -13.74 -0.07 -5.87
CA SER A 69 -12.41 0.05 -6.46
C SER A 69 -12.50 0.10 -7.98
N ASP A 70 -11.65 0.89 -8.61
CA ASP A 70 -11.48 0.91 -10.07
C ASP A 70 -10.67 -0.30 -10.58
N VAL A 71 -10.59 -1.37 -9.79
CA VAL A 71 -9.79 -2.56 -10.06
C VAL A 71 -10.71 -3.67 -10.56
N HIS A 72 -10.37 -4.29 -11.69
CA HIS A 72 -11.12 -5.42 -12.27
C HIS A 72 -10.86 -6.76 -11.56
N LEU A 73 -10.34 -6.74 -10.32
CA LEU A 73 -10.03 -7.93 -9.54
C LEU A 73 -11.09 -8.13 -8.46
N PRO A 74 -11.53 -9.37 -8.22
CA PRO A 74 -12.47 -9.65 -7.14
C PRO A 74 -11.78 -9.39 -5.79
N LEU A 75 -12.38 -8.53 -4.97
CA LEU A 75 -11.92 -8.22 -3.62
C LEU A 75 -12.83 -8.88 -2.59
N LYS A 76 -12.27 -9.15 -1.41
CA LYS A 76 -13.02 -9.63 -0.23
C LYS A 76 -12.77 -8.71 0.94
N VAL A 77 -13.84 -8.27 1.58
CA VAL A 77 -13.80 -7.42 2.78
C VAL A 77 -13.79 -8.29 4.03
N PHE A 78 -12.95 -7.92 5.00
CA PHE A 78 -12.90 -8.52 6.33
C PHE A 78 -13.00 -7.42 7.37
N VAL A 79 -13.80 -7.64 8.41
CA VAL A 79 -13.93 -6.73 9.55
C VAL A 79 -13.12 -7.32 10.70
N ASP A 80 -12.11 -6.57 11.15
CA ASP A 80 -11.23 -7.00 12.25
C ASP A 80 -11.77 -6.55 13.61
N GLU A 81 -12.18 -5.28 13.71
CA GLU A 81 -12.71 -4.69 14.93
C GLU A 81 -13.96 -3.84 14.63
N CYS A 82 -14.93 -3.87 15.55
CA CYS A 82 -16.12 -3.03 15.52
C CYS A 82 -16.38 -2.51 16.94
N VAL A 83 -16.16 -1.21 17.16
CA VAL A 83 -16.27 -0.56 18.47
C VAL A 83 -17.33 0.54 18.40
N ALA A 84 -18.24 0.55 19.37
CA ALA A 84 -19.13 1.67 19.64
C ALA A 84 -18.51 2.54 20.77
N SER A 85 -18.47 3.85 20.57
CA SER A 85 -17.91 4.83 21.51
C SER A 85 -18.96 5.80 22.02
#